data_AF-A0A846XQ33-F1
#
_entry.id   AF-A0A846XQ33-F1
#
_cell.length_a   1.000
_cell.length_b   1.000
_cell.length_c   1.000
_cell.angle_alpha   90.00
_cell.angle_beta   90.00
_cell.angle_gamma   90.00
#
_symmetry.space_group_name_H-M   'P 1'
#
loop_
_entity.id
_entity.type
_entity.pdbx_description
1 polymer ?
#
loop_
_entity_poly.entity_id
_entity_poly.type
_entity_poly.pdbx_seq_one_letter_code
_entity_poly.pdbx_strand_id
1 'polypeptide(L)'
;MERRLVVDFDIPGVPVQHYRAERCAAEAFAAEATRQGLARVTVDDLATDEMKQLPYQRLFLPSRRDDHTDGLDTSTDAAWHAADGPHARHYLH
;
A
#
# COMPACT_ATOMS: atom_id res chain seq x y z
N MET A 1 0.85 -16.68 -5.65
CA MET A 1 -0.39 -17.48 -5.73
C MET A 1 -1.50 -16.51 -6.05
N GLU A 2 -2.23 -16.77 -7.13
CA GLU A 2 -3.29 -15.87 -7.59
C GLU A 2 -4.54 -15.99 -6.70
N ARG A 3 -5.32 -14.91 -6.68
CA ARG A 3 -6.55 -14.74 -5.92
C ARG A 3 -7.64 -14.21 -6.84
N ARG A 4 -8.86 -14.63 -6.57
CA ARG A 4 -10.04 -14.08 -7.24
C ARG A 4 -10.47 -12.82 -6.50
N LEU A 5 -10.69 -11.75 -7.26
CA LEU A 5 -11.38 -10.55 -6.80
C LEU A 5 -12.81 -10.57 -7.34
N VAL A 6 -13.76 -10.33 -6.44
CA VAL A 6 -15.15 -10.02 -6.76
C VAL A 6 -15.38 -8.56 -6.41
N VAL A 7 -15.68 -7.74 -7.42
CA VAL A 7 -15.82 -6.29 -7.29
C VAL A 7 -17.25 -5.89 -7.59
N ASP A 8 -17.92 -5.35 -6.57
CA ASP A 8 -19.26 -4.82 -6.65
C ASP A 8 -19.23 -3.30 -6.43
N PHE A 9 -19.62 -2.55 -7.45
CA PHE A 9 -19.65 -1.08 -7.41
C PHE A 9 -20.91 -0.51 -6.76
N ASP A 10 -21.93 -1.35 -6.46
CA ASP A 10 -23.23 -0.94 -5.94
C ASP A 10 -23.96 0.09 -6.84
N ILE A 11 -23.70 0.02 -8.15
CA ILE A 11 -24.32 0.88 -9.16
C ILE A 11 -25.39 0.07 -9.90
N PRO A 12 -26.67 0.50 -9.89
CA PRO A 12 -27.74 -0.19 -10.61
C PRO A 12 -27.41 -0.39 -12.09
N GLY A 13 -27.52 -1.63 -12.58
CA GLY A 13 -27.24 -2.00 -13.96
C GLY A 13 -25.77 -2.27 -14.29
N VAL A 14 -24.84 -2.04 -13.35
CA VAL A 14 -23.44 -2.46 -13.50
C VAL A 14 -23.28 -3.88 -12.93
N PRO A 15 -22.82 -4.85 -13.73
CA PRO A 15 -22.62 -6.21 -13.24
C PRO A 15 -21.42 -6.29 -12.29
N VAL A 16 -21.50 -7.22 -11.33
CA VAL A 16 -20.37 -7.61 -10.49
C VAL A 16 -19.24 -8.13 -11.38
N GLN A 17 -18.04 -7.62 -11.16
CA GLN A 17 -16.86 -7.97 -11.95
C GLN A 17 -16.01 -9.00 -11.21
N HIS A 18 -15.47 -9.94 -11.97
CA HIS A 18 -14.63 -11.01 -11.46
C HIS A 18 -13.25 -10.97 -12.12
N TYR A 19 -12.21 -10.88 -11.31
CA TYR A 19 -10.82 -10.83 -11.78
C TYR A 19 -9.96 -11.86 -11.08
N ARG A 20 -8.85 -12.25 -11.72
CA ARG A 20 -7.71 -12.88 -11.06
C ARG A 20 -6.57 -11.88 -10.90
N ALA A 21 -5.85 -11.95 -9.80
CA ALA A 21 -4.61 -11.20 -9.61
C ALA A 21 -3.67 -11.94 -8.66
N GLU A 22 -2.39 -11.61 -8.69
CA GLU A 22 -1.47 -12.02 -7.63
C GLU A 22 -1.98 -11.58 -6.26
N ARG A 23 -1.78 -12.42 -5.23
CA ARG A 23 -2.27 -12.18 -3.87
C ARG A 23 -1.97 -10.76 -3.35
N CYS A 24 -0.73 -10.30 -3.50
CA CYS A 24 -0.35 -8.96 -3.02
C CYS A 24 -1.12 -7.84 -3.75
N ALA A 25 -1.32 -7.96 -5.06
CA ALA A 25 -2.10 -6.99 -5.82
C ALA A 25 -3.58 -7.04 -5.47
N ALA A 26 -4.14 -8.24 -5.25
CA ALA A 26 -5.53 -8.42 -4.85
C ALA A 26 -5.82 -7.77 -3.49
N GLU A 27 -4.95 -8.02 -2.50
CA GLU A 27 -5.05 -7.44 -1.16
C GLU A 27 -4.89 -5.92 -1.19
N ALA A 28 -3.90 -5.40 -1.93
CA ALA A 28 -3.67 -3.97 -2.06
C ALA A 28 -4.84 -3.24 -2.75
N PHE A 29 -5.38 -3.82 -3.84
CA PHE A 29 -6.55 -3.27 -4.52
C PHE A 29 -7.77 -3.24 -3.59
N ALA A 30 -8.05 -4.35 -2.89
CA ALA A 30 -9.19 -4.44 -1.98
C ALA A 30 -9.10 -3.44 -0.82
N ALA A 31 -7.91 -3.28 -0.24
CA ALA A 31 -7.67 -2.30 0.82
C ALA A 31 -7.92 -0.87 0.32
N GLU A 32 -7.41 -0.53 -0.88
CA GLU A 32 -7.54 0.80 -1.44
C GLU A 32 -8.97 1.13 -1.88
N ALA A 33 -9.65 0.19 -2.54
CA ALA A 33 -11.05 0.33 -2.93
C ALA A 33 -11.96 0.54 -1.71
N THR A 34 -11.70 -0.18 -0.63
CA THR A 34 -12.42 -0.01 0.65
C THR A 34 -12.11 1.35 1.27
N ARG A 35 -10.83 1.75 1.31
CA ARG A 35 -10.39 3.03 1.88
C ARG A 35 -11.01 4.24 1.18
N GLN A 36 -11.18 4.16 -0.14
CA GLN A 36 -11.77 5.22 -0.94
C GLN A 36 -13.30 5.12 -1.06
N GLY A 37 -13.92 4.03 -0.57
CA GLY A 37 -15.35 3.79 -0.72
C GLY A 37 -15.80 3.58 -2.17
N LEU A 38 -14.92 3.07 -3.03
CA LEU A 38 -15.19 2.92 -4.47
C LEU A 38 -16.04 1.70 -4.82
N ALA A 39 -15.86 0.60 -4.06
CA ALA A 39 -16.52 -0.67 -4.31
C ALA A 39 -16.45 -1.57 -3.07
N ARG A 40 -17.39 -2.51 -2.98
CA ARG A 40 -17.27 -3.67 -2.09
C ARG A 40 -16.42 -4.73 -2.81
N VAL A 41 -15.31 -5.11 -2.19
CA VAL A 41 -14.37 -6.09 -2.76
C VAL A 41 -14.29 -7.31 -1.87
N THR A 42 -14.40 -8.49 -2.46
CA THR A 42 -14.14 -9.79 -1.80
C THR A 42 -12.96 -10.47 -2.47
N VAL A 43 -12.06 -11.05 -1.68
CA VAL A 43 -10.86 -11.75 -2.14
C VAL A 43 -10.88 -13.18 -1.63
N ASP A 44 -10.71 -14.17 -2.51
CA ASP A 44 -10.69 -15.59 -2.16
C ASP A 44 -9.72 -16.42 -3.02
N ASP A 45 -9.57 -17.70 -2.68
CA ASP A 45 -8.65 -18.66 -3.31
C ASP A 45 -9.21 -19.34 -4.59
N LEU A 46 -10.38 -18.91 -5.10
CA LEU A 46 -11.04 -19.57 -6.23
C LEU A 46 -10.66 -18.98 -7.59
N ALA A 47 -9.41 -18.51 -7.73
CA ALA A 47 -8.91 -18.03 -9.01
C ALA A 47 -8.77 -19.19 -9.99
N THR A 48 -9.20 -18.98 -11.24
CA THR A 48 -8.97 -19.92 -12.36
C THR A 48 -8.29 -19.19 -13.52
N ASP A 49 -7.59 -19.93 -14.38
CA ASP A 49 -6.86 -19.36 -15.51
C ASP A 49 -7.75 -18.70 -16.57
N GLU A 50 -9.03 -19.08 -16.61
CA GLU A 50 -10.04 -18.53 -17.52
C GLU A 50 -10.52 -17.12 -17.09
N MET A 51 -10.23 -16.71 -15.85
CA MET A 51 -10.64 -15.40 -15.33
C MET A 51 -9.83 -14.27 -15.94
N LYS A 52 -10.49 -13.12 -16.13
CA LYS A 52 -9.82 -11.91 -16.59
C LYS A 52 -8.81 -11.43 -15.56
N GLN A 53 -7.62 -11.04 -16.00
CA GLN A 53 -6.63 -10.47 -15.10
C GLN A 53 -7.06 -9.07 -14.62
N LEU A 54 -6.75 -8.72 -13.37
CA LEU A 54 -7.01 -7.40 -12.82
C LEU A 54 -6.30 -6.32 -13.66
N PRO A 55 -7.03 -5.31 -14.18
CA PRO A 55 -6.42 -4.21 -14.92
C PRO A 55 -5.37 -3.49 -14.06
N TYR A 56 -4.23 -3.16 -14.69
CA TYR A 56 -3.14 -2.43 -14.04
C TYR A 56 -2.60 -3.09 -12.75
N GLN A 57 -2.70 -4.42 -12.62
CA GLN A 57 -2.17 -5.19 -11.49
C GLN A 57 -0.74 -4.77 -11.08
N ARG A 58 0.10 -4.40 -12.06
CA ARG A 58 1.47 -3.93 -11.84
C ARG A 58 1.59 -2.71 -10.92
N LEU A 59 0.57 -1.85 -10.84
CA LEU A 59 0.56 -0.69 -9.93
C LEU A 59 0.44 -1.11 -8.46
N PHE A 60 -0.10 -2.30 -8.20
CA PHE A 60 -0.33 -2.84 -6.86
C PHE A 60 0.72 -3.89 -6.47
N LEU A 61 1.64 -4.22 -7.37
CA LEU A 61 2.78 -5.02 -7.02
C LEU A 61 3.76 -4.13 -6.24
N PRO A 62 4.37 -4.64 -5.15
CA PRO A 62 5.45 -3.91 -4.50
C PRO A 62 6.52 -3.64 -5.55
N SER A 63 6.82 -2.36 -5.79
CA SER A 63 7.98 -1.99 -6.58
C SER A 63 9.16 -2.73 -5.98
N ARG A 64 9.85 -3.51 -6.81
CA ARG A 64 11.18 -4.00 -6.44
C ARG A 64 11.94 -2.73 -6.08
N ARG A 65 12.21 -2.50 -4.79
CA ARG A 65 13.24 -1.56 -4.40
C ARG A 65 14.48 -2.16 -5.05
N ASP A 66 14.95 -1.57 -6.13
CA ASP A 66 16.34 -1.75 -6.50
C ASP A 66 17.09 -1.26 -5.27
N ASP A 67 17.64 -2.22 -4.54
CA ASP A 67 18.52 -2.00 -3.40
C ASP A 67 19.82 -1.43 -3.97
N HIS A 68 19.78 -0.15 -4.35
CA HIS A 68 20.97 0.67 -4.39
C HIS A 68 21.27 1.05 -2.96
N THR A 69 21.89 0.11 -2.25
CA THR A 69 22.80 0.42 -1.14
C THR A 69 24.00 1.15 -1.75
N ASP A 70 23.78 2.39 -2.19
CA ASP A 70 24.87 3.33 -2.43
C ASP A 70 25.48 3.63 -1.06
N GLY A 71 26.76 3.29 -0.93
CA GLY A 71 27.53 3.45 0.29
C GLY A 71 27.50 4.88 0.78
N LEU A 72 26.81 5.11 1.89
CA LEU A 72 27.02 6.29 2.72
C LEU A 72 28.18 5.99 3.67
N ASP A 73 29.38 6.30 3.18
CA ASP A 73 30.49 6.77 4.00
C ASP A 73 30.01 8.01 4.77
N THR A 74 29.52 7.81 6.00
CA THR A 74 29.28 8.91 6.93
C THR A 74 30.58 9.30 7.61
N SER A 75 31.48 9.91 6.84
CA SER A 75 32.49 10.83 7.32
C SER A 75 32.03 12.24 6.99
N THR A 76 31.31 12.88 7.91
CA THR A 76 31.13 14.34 7.89
C THR A 76 31.05 14.84 9.32
N ASP A 77 32.23 15.29 9.75
CA ASP A 77 32.50 16.32 10.72
C ASP A 77 31.40 17.40 10.78
N ALA A 78 30.76 17.53 11.95
CA ALA A 78 29.89 18.66 12.27
C ALA A 78 30.12 19.07 13.73
N ALA A 79 31.25 19.73 13.96
CA ALA A 79 31.44 20.60 15.10
C ALA A 79 30.65 21.92 14.95
N TRP A 80 30.33 22.51 16.11
CA TRP A 80 29.71 23.84 16.37
C TRP A 80 28.17 23.85 16.27
N HIS A 81 27.40 24.09 17.33
CA HIS A 81 27.58 25.06 18.42
C HIS A 81 27.00 24.57 19.76
N ALA A 82 27.76 24.80 20.82
CA ALA A 82 27.26 24.89 22.19
C ALA A 82 26.57 26.25 22.40
N ALA A 83 25.38 26.26 23.01
CA ALA A 83 24.91 27.30 23.92
C ALA A 83 23.61 26.88 24.63
N ASP A 84 23.63 27.03 25.96
CA ASP A 84 22.51 27.30 26.88
C ASP A 84 21.55 26.19 27.33
N GLY A 85 21.87 25.64 28.51
CA GLY A 85 21.15 26.01 29.74
C GLY A 85 20.04 25.06 30.24
N PRO A 86 20.10 24.58 31.51
CA PRO A 86 19.16 23.59 32.05
C PRO A 86 17.92 24.21 32.73
N HIS A 87 16.80 23.49 32.65
CA HIS A 87 15.70 23.43 33.63
C HIS A 87 15.10 24.73 34.21
N ALA A 88 13.84 25.01 33.87
CA ALA A 88 12.82 25.39 34.87
C ALA A 88 11.40 25.24 34.29
N ARG A 89 10.75 24.11 34.61
CA ARG A 89 9.30 23.97 34.54
C ARG A 89 8.70 24.53 35.82
N HIS A 90 7.98 25.63 35.79
CA HIS A 90 7.04 26.01 36.86
C HIS A 90 6.03 27.01 36.28
N TYR A 91 4.75 26.63 36.20
CA TYR A 91 3.55 27.47 36.45
C TYR A 91 2.29 26.63 36.20
N LEU A 92 1.58 26.26 37.27
CA LEU A 92 0.12 26.30 37.45
C LEU A 92 -0.27 25.41 38.64
N HIS A 93 -0.34 25.98 39.84
CA HIS A 93 -1.58 26.41 40.50
C HIS A 93 -1.26 27.12 41.82
#